data_AF-A0AAW4VSZ1-F1
#
_entry.id   AF-A0AAW4VSZ1-F1
#
_cell.length_a   1.000
_cell.length_b   1.000
_cell.length_c   1.000
_cell.angle_alpha   90.00
_cell.angle_beta   90.00
_cell.angle_gamma   90.00
#
_symmetry.space_group_name_H-M   'P 1'
#
loop_
_entity.id
_entity.type
_entity.pdbx_description
1 polymer ?
#
loop_
_entity_poly.entity_id
_entity_poly.type
_entity_poly.pdbx_seq_one_letter_code
_entity_poly.pdbx_strand_id
1 'polypeptide(L)'
;MTADEKMDKLGLVNRSSESTPNYGHKDDEKYTEIEFRTPHYITPGGGNKRMKEVTIYFYPEEGIDFDVFMDAIKTKLKEMGWLK
;
A
#
# COMPACT_ATOMS: atom_id res chain seq x y z
N MET A 1 5.64 15.49 -5.60
CA MET A 1 5.28 14.23 -6.25
C MET A 1 4.19 13.56 -5.44
N THR A 2 3.14 13.11 -6.11
CA THR A 2 2.08 12.31 -5.50
C THR A 2 2.59 10.92 -5.14
N ALA A 3 1.83 10.17 -4.34
CA ALA A 3 2.12 8.76 -4.09
C ALA A 3 2.10 7.95 -5.38
N ASP A 4 1.16 8.20 -6.29
CA ASP A 4 1.07 7.50 -7.57
C ASP A 4 2.34 7.72 -8.41
N GLU A 5 2.84 8.95 -8.51
CA GLU A 5 4.10 9.25 -9.21
C GLU A 5 5.31 8.58 -8.55
N LYS A 6 5.32 8.41 -7.23
CA LYS A 6 6.39 7.70 -6.51
C LYS A 6 6.32 6.19 -6.76
N MET A 7 5.14 5.60 -6.66
CA MET A 7 4.91 4.18 -6.91
C MET A 7 5.22 3.82 -8.36
N ASP A 8 4.84 4.67 -9.32
CA ASP A 8 5.10 4.45 -10.75
C ASP A 8 6.60 4.34 -11.06
N LYS A 9 7.43 5.17 -10.42
CA LYS A 9 8.89 5.12 -10.51
C LYS A 9 9.49 3.84 -9.93
N LEU A 10 8.79 3.16 -9.04
CA LEU A 10 9.15 1.86 -8.47
C LEU A 10 8.59 0.69 -9.29
N GLY A 11 7.95 0.98 -10.43
CA GLY A 11 7.29 -0.03 -11.25
C GLY A 11 5.94 -0.49 -10.71
N LEU A 12 5.36 0.21 -9.75
CA LEU A 12 4.09 -0.15 -9.11
C LEU A 12 2.95 0.76 -9.61
N VAL A 13 1.78 0.18 -9.87
CA VAL A 13 0.58 0.93 -10.31
C VAL A 13 -0.62 0.60 -9.46
N ASN A 14 -1.49 1.58 -9.26
CA ASN A 14 -2.77 1.32 -8.59
C ASN A 14 -3.67 0.47 -9.50
N ARG A 15 -4.04 -0.71 -9.03
CA ARG A 15 -4.91 -1.69 -9.71
C ARG A 15 -6.37 -1.64 -9.21
N SER A 16 -6.67 -0.72 -8.30
CA SER A 16 -7.96 -0.62 -7.60
C SER A 16 -8.46 0.83 -7.53
N SER A 17 -9.56 1.05 -6.80
CA SER A 17 -10.17 2.36 -6.60
C SER A 17 -9.34 3.27 -5.68
N GLU A 18 -9.63 4.58 -5.70
CA GLU A 18 -9.01 5.56 -4.80
C GLU A 18 -9.35 5.34 -3.31
N SER A 19 -10.52 4.75 -3.01
CA SER A 19 -10.96 4.54 -1.63
C SER A 19 -10.38 3.26 -1.00
N THR A 20 -9.93 2.33 -1.84
CA THR A 20 -9.20 1.11 -1.45
C THR A 20 -8.00 0.88 -2.37
N PRO A 21 -6.99 1.76 -2.35
CA PRO A 21 -5.84 1.64 -3.24
C PRO A 21 -5.12 0.30 -3.07
N ASN A 22 -4.71 -0.29 -4.19
CA ASN A 22 -3.87 -1.48 -4.23
C ASN A 22 -2.81 -1.22 -5.30
N TYR A 23 -1.55 -1.14 -4.90
CA TYR A 23 -0.43 -0.93 -5.80
C TYR A 23 0.28 -2.25 -6.03
N GLY A 24 0.33 -2.73 -7.27
CA GLY A 24 1.09 -3.92 -7.64
C GLY A 24 2.02 -3.67 -8.80
N HIS A 25 3.00 -4.57 -8.99
CA HIS A 25 4.05 -4.40 -9.98
C HIS A 25 3.54 -4.45 -11.44
N LYS A 26 4.08 -3.63 -12.35
CA LYS A 26 3.70 -3.63 -13.78
C LYS A 26 4.21 -4.86 -14.54
N ASP A 27 5.30 -5.43 -14.04
CA ASP A 27 5.92 -6.67 -14.50
C ASP A 27 5.28 -7.86 -13.79
N ASP A 28 4.74 -8.80 -14.58
CA ASP A 28 4.05 -10.00 -14.09
C ASP A 28 5.00 -11.02 -13.43
N GLU A 29 6.32 -10.89 -13.62
CA GLU A 29 7.34 -11.71 -12.96
C GLU A 29 7.70 -11.20 -11.55
N LYS A 30 7.09 -10.10 -11.11
CA LYS A 30 7.33 -9.47 -9.81
C LYS A 30 6.06 -9.41 -8.97
N TYR A 31 6.25 -9.48 -7.66
CA TYR A 31 5.22 -9.72 -6.66
C TYR A 31 5.13 -8.62 -5.60
N THR A 32 6.02 -7.62 -5.58
CA THR A 32 5.90 -6.49 -4.63
C THR A 32 4.54 -5.80 -4.80
N GLU A 33 3.82 -5.65 -3.69
CA GLU A 33 2.45 -5.13 -3.65
C GLU A 33 2.16 -4.42 -2.32
N ILE A 34 1.32 -3.38 -2.37
CA ILE A 34 0.79 -2.70 -1.20
C ILE A 34 -0.72 -2.57 -1.28
N GLU A 35 -1.41 -2.96 -0.22
CA GLU A 35 -2.86 -2.77 -0.10
C GLU A 35 -3.21 -1.79 1.01
N PHE A 36 -4.10 -0.86 0.72
CA PHE A 36 -4.65 0.09 1.69
C PHE A 36 -6.13 -0.19 1.90
N ARG A 37 -6.48 -0.73 3.07
CA ARG A 37 -7.84 -1.21 3.35
C ARG A 37 -8.35 -0.69 4.68
N THR A 38 -9.68 -0.73 4.85
CA THR A 38 -10.31 -0.54 6.16
C THR A 38 -11.18 -1.74 6.50
N PRO A 39 -10.57 -2.93 6.71
CA PRO A 39 -11.30 -4.15 6.92
C PRO A 39 -12.07 -4.14 8.24
N HIS A 40 -13.00 -5.09 8.32
CA HIS A 40 -13.85 -5.32 9.46
C HIS A 40 -13.28 -6.44 10.31
N TYR A 41 -13.01 -6.16 11.59
CA TYR A 41 -12.53 -7.17 12.54
C TYR A 41 -13.59 -7.45 13.60
N ILE A 42 -13.75 -8.74 13.87
CA ILE A 42 -14.54 -9.26 14.98
C ILE A 42 -13.53 -9.76 16.03
N THR A 43 -13.47 -9.09 17.18
CA THR A 43 -12.56 -9.50 18.25
C THR A 43 -13.13 -10.67 19.03
N PRO A 44 -12.29 -11.50 19.68
CA PRO A 44 -12.75 -12.44 20.69
C PRO A 44 -13.54 -11.68 21.75
N GLY A 45 -14.84 -11.99 21.90
CA GLY A 45 -15.80 -11.21 22.72
C GLY A 45 -16.86 -10.44 21.93
N GLY A 46 -16.88 -10.53 20.60
CA GLY A 46 -17.94 -9.95 19.75
C GLY A 46 -17.79 -8.45 19.48
N GLY A 47 -16.65 -7.87 19.86
CA GLY A 47 -16.33 -6.48 19.55
C GLY A 47 -16.21 -6.28 18.04
N ASN A 48 -16.84 -5.21 17.54
CA ASN A 48 -16.87 -4.86 16.13
C ASN A 48 -16.03 -3.61 15.92
N LYS A 49 -14.96 -3.71 15.10
CA LYS A 49 -14.08 -2.56 14.82
C LYS A 49 -13.66 -2.55 13.36
N ARG A 50 -13.76 -1.37 12.73
CA ARG A 50 -13.09 -1.05 11.47
C ARG A 50 -11.73 -0.43 11.78
N MET A 51 -10.67 -0.94 11.16
CA MET A 51 -9.32 -0.43 11.36
C MET A 51 -8.68 -0.14 10.02
N LYS A 52 -7.94 0.97 9.93
CA LYS A 52 -7.10 1.30 8.77
C LYS A 52 -5.93 0.32 8.77
N GLU A 53 -5.75 -0.41 7.68
CA GLU A 53 -4.72 -1.43 7.51
C GLU A 53 -3.91 -1.14 6.25
N VAL A 54 -2.61 -1.35 6.35
CA VAL A 54 -1.69 -1.38 5.20
C VAL A 54 -1.04 -2.75 5.19
N THR A 55 -1.23 -3.49 4.12
CA THR A 55 -0.56 -4.78 3.90
C THR A 55 0.55 -4.57 2.89
N ILE A 56 1.77 -5.00 3.23
CA ILE A 56 2.96 -4.85 2.40
C ILE A 56 3.51 -6.24 2.09
N TYR A 57 3.57 -6.56 0.80
CA TYR A 57 4.35 -7.67 0.27
C TYR A 57 5.59 -7.05 -0.39
N PHE A 58 6.77 -7.25 0.20
CA PHE A 58 8.02 -6.66 -0.29
C PHE A 58 9.07 -7.75 -0.51
N TYR A 59 9.63 -7.78 -1.73
CA TYR A 59 10.59 -8.79 -2.15
C TYR A 59 11.92 -8.09 -2.50
N PRO A 60 12.93 -8.13 -1.62
CA PRO A 60 14.21 -7.44 -1.82
C PRO A 60 14.93 -7.83 -3.12
N GLU A 61 14.71 -9.06 -3.60
CA GLU A 61 15.28 -9.60 -4.83
C GLU A 61 14.85 -8.83 -6.08
N GLU A 62 13.75 -8.07 -6.02
CA GLU A 62 13.23 -7.29 -7.14
C GLU A 62 13.98 -5.97 -7.39
N GLY A 63 14.98 -5.66 -6.55
CA GLY A 63 15.89 -4.53 -6.70
C GLY A 63 15.27 -3.17 -6.38
N ILE A 64 14.13 -3.15 -5.67
CA ILE A 64 13.49 -1.91 -5.22
C ILE A 64 14.21 -1.39 -3.98
N ASP A 65 14.61 -0.11 -4.01
CA ASP A 65 15.16 0.55 -2.83
C ASP A 65 14.11 0.65 -1.71
N PHE A 66 14.41 0.08 -0.56
CA PHE A 66 13.45 -0.03 0.56
C PHE A 66 13.07 1.34 1.13
N ASP A 67 14.00 2.28 1.23
CA ASP A 67 13.72 3.60 1.81
C ASP A 67 12.85 4.41 0.87
N VAL A 68 13.10 4.35 -0.45
CA VAL A 68 12.26 5.00 -1.46
C VAL A 68 10.87 4.37 -1.48
N PHE A 69 10.78 3.04 -1.35
CA PHE A 69 9.51 2.31 -1.26
C PHE A 69 8.68 2.73 -0.03
N MET A 70 9.31 2.80 1.14
CA MET A 70 8.63 3.23 2.37
C MET A 70 8.23 4.71 2.32
N ASP A 71 9.01 5.57 1.67
CA ASP A 71 8.63 6.98 1.45
C ASP A 71 7.40 7.12 0.53
N ALA A 72 7.28 6.27 -0.50
CA ALA A 72 6.10 6.21 -1.35
C ALA A 72 4.84 5.81 -0.55
N ILE A 73 4.93 4.76 0.27
CA ILE A 73 3.84 4.32 1.16
C ILE A 73 3.45 5.44 2.15
N LYS A 74 4.44 6.06 2.78
CA LYS A 74 4.22 7.16 3.73
C LYS A 74 3.53 8.34 3.06
N THR A 75 3.89 8.64 1.82
CA THR A 75 3.22 9.69 1.02
C THR A 75 1.76 9.33 0.80
N LYS A 76 1.45 8.08 0.42
CA LYS A 76 0.05 7.64 0.25
C LYS A 76 -0.75 7.76 1.54
N LEU A 77 -0.17 7.35 2.66
CA LEU A 77 -0.83 7.46 3.96
C LEU A 77 -1.14 8.90 4.36
N LYS A 78 -0.29 9.86 3.99
CA LYS A 78 -0.56 11.29 4.19
C LYS A 78 -1.65 11.81 3.28
N GLU A 79 -1.62 11.46 1.99
CA GLU A 79 -2.66 11.82 1.02
C GLU A 79 -4.05 11.28 1.42
N MET A 80 -4.10 10.06 1.96
CA MET A 80 -5.33 9.46 2.49
C MET A 80 -5.78 10.08 3.83
N GLY A 81 -4.98 10.95 4.46
CA GLY A 81 -5.23 11.50 5.79
C GLY A 81 -5.16 10.45 6.90
N TRP A 82 -4.39 9.38 6.70
CA TRP A 82 -4.19 8.31 7.68
C TRP A 82 -2.98 8.58 8.58
N LEU A 83 -1.98 9.29 8.07
CA LEU A 83 -0.86 9.84 8.84
C LEU A 83 -0.88 11.37 8.74
N LYS A 84 -0.50 12.02 9.84
CA LYS A 84 -0.26 13.47 9.90
C LYS A 84 1.17 13.80 9.48
#